data_AF-A0A7V9SCC2-F1
#
_entry.id   AF-A0A7V9SCC2-F1
#
_cell.length_a   1.000
_cell.length_b   1.000
_cell.length_c   1.000
_cell.angle_alpha   90.00
_cell.angle_beta   90.00
_cell.angle_gamma   90.00
#
_symmetry.space_group_name_H-M   'P 1'
#
loop_
_entity.id
_entity.type
_entity.pdbx_description
1 polymer ?
#
loop_
_entity_poly.entity_id
_entity_poly.type
_entity_poly.pdbx_seq_one_letter_code
_entity_poly.pdbx_strand_id
1 'polypeptide(L)'
;AAPPGAVDRLTEVESRRILRVSMREAAVERLERALRAGPDREVVTALAEFESAGAPFADVLDWTAVRGVVDRISLGEAIRAAATADPPDTAQLARLLPAARSALGVRDAAGQPDWAALEQSVLRAAHLARLREAIAAGDEARVAAAADPDPYEARPLLTPDEEERVRAALARGR
;
A
#
# COMPACT_ATOMS: atom_id res chain seq x y z
N ALA A 1 -36.00 28.64 11.06
CA ALA A 1 -35.47 29.11 12.35
C ALA A 1 -36.39 28.64 13.47
N ALA A 2 -35.84 28.07 14.54
CA ALA A 2 -36.64 27.65 15.70
C ALA A 2 -37.16 28.87 16.48
N PRO A 3 -38.35 28.82 17.11
CA PRO A 3 -38.91 29.94 17.87
C PRO A 3 -38.08 30.25 19.14
N PRO A 4 -38.10 31.49 19.65
CA PRO A 4 -37.35 31.88 20.85
C PRO A 4 -37.74 31.03 22.07
N GLY A 5 -36.74 30.53 22.82
CA GLY A 5 -36.96 29.69 24.01
C GLY A 5 -37.30 28.23 23.73
N ALA A 6 -37.23 27.77 22.47
CA ALA A 6 -37.47 26.36 22.12
C ALA A 6 -36.48 25.39 22.79
N VAL A 7 -35.22 25.83 23.00
CA VAL A 7 -34.18 25.02 23.63
C VAL A 7 -34.41 24.89 25.14
N ASP A 8 -34.94 25.92 25.79
CA ASP A 8 -35.23 25.93 27.24
C ASP A 8 -36.42 25.05 27.64
N ARG A 9 -37.20 24.59 26.64
CA ARG A 9 -38.36 23.70 26.83
C ARG A 9 -38.04 22.22 26.64
N LEU A 10 -36.82 21.89 26.22
CA LEU A 10 -36.41 20.51 26.01
C LEU A 10 -36.04 19.86 27.33
N THR A 11 -36.63 18.70 27.60
CA THR A 11 -36.14 17.82 28.66
C THR A 11 -34.72 17.34 28.35
N GLU A 12 -33.97 16.93 29.36
CA GLU A 12 -32.62 16.37 29.18
C GLU A 12 -32.60 15.19 28.19
N VAL A 13 -33.66 14.38 28.20
CA VAL A 13 -33.82 13.24 27.28
C VAL A 13 -33.98 13.70 25.83
N GLU A 14 -34.78 14.75 25.59
CA GLU A 14 -35.01 15.31 24.26
C GLU A 14 -33.76 16.01 23.73
N SER A 15 -33.05 16.76 24.57
CA SER A 15 -31.77 17.39 24.25
C SER A 15 -30.72 16.34 23.84
N ARG A 16 -30.59 15.25 24.62
CA ARG A 16 -29.71 14.12 24.27
C ARG A 16 -30.11 13.43 22.98
N ARG A 17 -31.42 13.30 22.72
CA ARG A 17 -31.92 12.69 21.47
C ARG A 17 -31.59 13.56 20.26
N ILE A 18 -31.81 14.87 20.33
CA ILE A 18 -31.48 15.82 19.28
C ILE A 18 -29.98 15.81 19.01
N LEU A 19 -29.15 15.86 20.05
CA LEU A 19 -27.70 15.80 19.91
C LEU A 19 -27.25 14.53 19.16
N ARG A 20 -27.80 13.36 19.53
CA ARG A 20 -27.49 12.10 18.84
C ARG A 20 -27.89 12.12 17.36
N VAL A 21 -29.04 12.71 17.03
CA VAL A 21 -29.51 12.82 15.64
C VAL A 21 -28.57 13.75 14.86
N SER A 22 -28.27 14.94 15.38
CA SER A 22 -27.38 15.90 14.73
C SER A 22 -25.94 15.37 14.57
N MET A 23 -25.42 14.62 15.55
CA MET A 23 -24.10 13.98 15.43
C MET A 23 -24.07 12.95 14.29
N ARG A 24 -25.15 12.16 14.12
CA ARG A 24 -25.26 11.18 13.04
C ARG A 24 -25.34 11.85 11.67
N GLU A 25 -26.16 12.89 11.54
CA GLU A 25 -26.29 13.67 10.30
C GLU A 25 -24.94 14.31 9.90
N ALA A 26 -24.25 14.93 10.85
CA ALA A 26 -22.94 15.53 10.61
C ALA A 26 -21.88 14.49 10.18
N ALA A 27 -21.92 13.28 10.73
CA ALA A 27 -21.00 12.21 10.37
C ALA A 27 -21.26 11.68 8.94
N VAL A 28 -22.53 11.54 8.55
CA VAL A 28 -22.92 11.19 7.16
C VAL A 28 -22.39 12.24 6.18
N GLU A 29 -22.67 13.53 6.42
CA GLU A 29 -22.21 14.60 5.54
C GLU A 29 -20.69 14.68 5.42
N ARG A 30 -19.97 14.39 6.51
CA ARG A 30 -18.50 14.36 6.49
C ARG A 30 -17.97 13.20 5.66
N LEU A 31 -18.55 12.01 5.80
CA LEU A 31 -18.17 10.86 4.99
C LEU A 31 -18.45 11.09 3.50
N GLU A 32 -19.62 11.62 3.15
CA GLU A 32 -19.95 11.97 1.76
C GLU A 32 -18.97 12.98 1.16
N ARG A 33 -18.61 14.01 1.92
CA ARG A 33 -17.65 15.03 1.50
C ARG A 33 -16.27 14.41 1.29
N ALA A 34 -15.84 13.54 2.21
CA ALA A 34 -14.56 12.84 2.10
C ALA A 34 -14.54 11.91 0.87
N LEU A 35 -15.61 11.16 0.61
CA LEU A 35 -15.69 10.27 -0.56
C LEU A 35 -15.64 11.03 -1.89
N ARG A 36 -16.18 12.26 -1.94
CA ARG A 36 -16.22 13.05 -3.19
C ARG A 36 -14.87 13.63 -3.59
N ALA A 37 -14.05 14.06 -2.62
CA ALA A 37 -12.85 14.85 -2.92
C ALA A 37 -11.71 14.71 -1.89
N GLY A 38 -11.92 13.97 -0.80
CA GLY A 38 -10.92 13.78 0.23
C GLY A 38 -9.86 12.75 -0.17
N PRO A 39 -8.63 12.85 0.33
CA PRO A 39 -7.66 11.77 0.28
C PRO A 39 -8.16 10.55 1.08
N ASP A 40 -7.68 9.36 0.73
CA ASP A 40 -8.04 8.08 1.36
C ASP A 40 -8.01 8.11 2.89
N ARG A 41 -7.03 8.81 3.49
CA ARG A 41 -6.93 8.99 4.95
C ARG A 41 -8.11 9.76 5.56
N GLU A 42 -8.63 10.76 4.87
CA GLU A 42 -9.78 11.55 5.36
C GLU A 42 -11.06 10.75 5.27
N VAL A 43 -11.18 9.88 4.26
CA VAL A 43 -12.31 8.93 4.16
C VAL A 43 -12.28 7.95 5.32
N VAL A 44 -11.12 7.38 5.69
CA VAL A 44 -11.03 6.47 6.85
C VAL A 44 -11.37 7.18 8.16
N THR A 45 -10.84 8.39 8.38
CA THR A 45 -11.20 9.17 9.57
C THR A 45 -12.70 9.45 9.61
N ALA A 46 -13.31 9.87 8.50
CA ALA A 46 -14.74 10.12 8.42
C ALA A 46 -15.58 8.84 8.61
N LEU A 47 -15.08 7.69 8.14
CA LEU A 47 -15.73 6.39 8.35
C LEU A 47 -15.70 5.99 9.83
N ALA A 48 -14.58 6.17 10.52
CA ALA A 48 -14.48 5.90 11.96
C ALA A 48 -15.42 6.80 12.78
N GLU A 49 -15.52 8.09 12.41
CA GLU A 49 -16.49 9.02 13.00
C GLU A 49 -17.93 8.55 12.77
N PHE A 50 -18.26 8.16 11.54
CA PHE A 50 -19.57 7.61 11.16
C PHE A 50 -19.95 6.36 11.97
N GLU A 51 -19.03 5.41 12.10
CA GLU A 51 -19.22 4.19 12.92
C GLU A 51 -19.43 4.54 14.40
N SER A 52 -18.62 5.43 14.96
CA SER A 52 -18.71 5.84 16.37
C SER A 52 -20.02 6.57 16.71
N ALA A 53 -20.60 7.31 15.75
CA ALA A 53 -21.88 7.97 15.90
C ALA A 53 -23.07 6.99 15.88
N GLY A 54 -22.82 5.72 15.51
CA GLY A 54 -23.86 4.72 15.30
C GLY A 54 -24.88 5.18 14.27
N ALA A 55 -24.44 5.95 13.27
CA ALA A 55 -25.28 6.33 12.16
C ALA A 55 -25.69 5.06 11.40
N PRO A 56 -26.97 4.90 11.02
CA PRO A 56 -27.37 3.75 10.22
C PRO A 56 -26.62 3.79 8.89
N PHE A 57 -26.16 2.63 8.42
CA PHE A 57 -25.62 2.47 7.07
C PHE A 57 -26.66 2.99 6.09
N ALA A 58 -26.47 4.20 5.58
CA ALA A 58 -27.40 4.81 4.65
C ALA A 58 -27.27 4.10 3.30
N ASP A 59 -28.39 3.69 2.71
CA ASP A 59 -28.42 3.13 1.35
C ASP A 59 -27.95 4.14 0.29
N VAL A 60 -27.85 5.43 0.67
CA VAL A 60 -27.42 6.54 -0.17
C VAL A 60 -25.89 6.65 -0.28
N LEU A 61 -25.14 6.03 0.65
CA LEU A 61 -23.67 6.04 0.62
C LEU A 61 -23.15 5.07 -0.46
N ASP A 62 -22.19 5.54 -1.24
CA ASP A 62 -21.47 4.68 -2.20
C ASP A 62 -20.48 3.77 -1.45
N TRP A 63 -20.98 2.64 -0.97
CA TRP A 63 -20.19 1.62 -0.29
C TRP A 63 -19.13 0.99 -1.19
N THR A 64 -19.28 1.06 -2.52
CA THR A 64 -18.25 0.60 -3.45
C THR A 64 -17.06 1.55 -3.42
N ALA A 65 -17.31 2.87 -3.36
CA ALA A 65 -16.24 3.86 -3.18
C ALA A 65 -15.53 3.70 -1.83
N VAL A 66 -16.28 3.47 -0.75
CA VAL A 66 -15.69 3.18 0.58
C VAL A 66 -14.80 1.94 0.53
N ARG A 67 -15.29 0.84 -0.04
CA ARG A 67 -14.51 -0.40 -0.19
C ARG A 67 -13.23 -0.16 -1.00
N GLY A 68 -13.33 0.56 -2.12
CA GLY A 68 -12.17 0.87 -2.94
C GLY A 68 -11.10 1.68 -2.22
N VAL A 69 -11.48 2.57 -1.30
CA VAL A 69 -10.53 3.29 -0.43
C VAL A 69 -9.84 2.33 0.55
N VAL A 70 -10.62 1.50 1.25
CA VAL A 70 -10.08 0.52 2.21
C VAL A 70 -9.09 -0.42 1.52
N ASP A 71 -9.47 -0.96 0.36
CA ASP A 71 -8.61 -1.88 -0.42
C ASP A 71 -7.28 -1.23 -0.80
N ARG A 72 -7.28 0.05 -1.21
CA ARG A 72 -6.05 0.79 -1.54
C ARG A 72 -5.15 1.01 -0.33
N ILE A 73 -5.72 1.32 0.83
CA ILE A 73 -4.95 1.51 2.07
C ILE A 73 -4.34 0.18 2.50
N SER A 74 -5.14 -0.89 2.56
CA SER A 74 -4.66 -2.22 2.90
C SER A 74 -3.57 -2.71 1.96
N LEU A 75 -3.69 -2.42 0.66
CA LEU A 75 -2.66 -2.73 -0.33
C LEU A 75 -1.36 -1.94 -0.06
N GLY A 76 -1.45 -0.65 0.22
CA GLY A 76 -0.29 0.19 0.58
C GLY A 76 0.40 -0.28 1.86
N GLU A 77 -0.36 -0.70 2.87
CA GLU A 77 0.16 -1.27 4.10
C GLU A 77 0.85 -2.62 3.89
N ALA A 78 0.26 -3.51 3.10
CA ALA A 78 0.84 -4.79 2.75
C ALA A 78 2.18 -4.64 2.01
N ILE A 79 2.26 -3.66 1.11
CA ILE A 79 3.51 -3.33 0.38
C ILE A 79 4.55 -2.76 1.33
N ARG A 80 4.16 -1.83 2.21
CA ARG A 80 5.08 -1.28 3.22
C ARG A 80 5.62 -2.38 4.11
N ALA A 81 4.76 -3.27 4.63
CA ALA A 81 5.15 -4.38 5.47
C ALA A 81 6.14 -5.33 4.77
N ALA A 82 5.87 -5.68 3.51
CA ALA A 82 6.77 -6.52 2.72
C ALA A 82 8.12 -5.83 2.44
N ALA A 83 8.11 -4.52 2.18
CA ALA A 83 9.33 -3.74 1.93
C ALA A 83 10.20 -3.55 3.18
N THR A 84 9.58 -3.43 4.36
CA THR A 84 10.29 -3.22 5.64
C THR A 84 10.62 -4.52 6.38
N ALA A 85 10.28 -5.69 5.82
CA ALA A 85 10.73 -6.97 6.35
C ALA A 85 12.26 -7.08 6.27
N ASP A 86 12.87 -7.90 7.12
CA ASP A 86 14.31 -8.13 7.14
C ASP A 86 14.64 -9.64 6.96
N PRO A 87 15.09 -10.07 5.76
CA PRO A 87 15.21 -9.28 4.53
C PRO A 87 13.83 -8.94 3.92
N PRO A 88 13.74 -7.96 2.99
CA PRO A 88 12.48 -7.61 2.33
C PRO A 88 11.82 -8.81 1.65
N ASP A 89 10.50 -8.94 1.80
CA ASP A 89 9.72 -10.02 1.16
C ASP A 89 9.45 -9.69 -0.31
N THR A 90 10.48 -9.92 -1.11
CA THR A 90 10.48 -9.68 -2.56
C THR A 90 9.45 -10.53 -3.31
N ALA A 91 9.08 -11.70 -2.80
CA ALA A 91 8.06 -12.55 -3.39
C ALA A 91 6.66 -11.96 -3.17
N GLN A 92 6.39 -11.43 -1.98
CA GLN A 92 5.15 -10.70 -1.71
C GLN A 92 5.09 -9.40 -2.51
N LEU A 93 6.18 -8.62 -2.56
CA LEU A 93 6.25 -7.41 -3.38
C LEU A 93 5.96 -7.70 -4.86
N ALA A 94 6.55 -8.74 -5.44
CA ALA A 94 6.30 -9.14 -6.84
C ALA A 94 4.81 -9.43 -7.12
N ARG A 95 4.07 -9.96 -6.14
CA ARG A 95 2.63 -10.22 -6.28
C ARG A 95 1.78 -8.95 -6.12
N LEU A 96 2.18 -8.04 -5.23
CA LEU A 96 1.38 -6.86 -4.86
C LEU A 96 1.57 -5.67 -5.82
N LEU A 97 2.78 -5.47 -6.37
CA LEU A 97 3.10 -4.31 -7.21
C LEU A 97 2.19 -4.18 -8.46
N PRO A 98 1.84 -5.25 -9.21
CA PRO A 98 0.93 -5.14 -10.34
C PRO A 98 -0.48 -4.67 -9.95
N ALA A 99 -1.00 -5.16 -8.81
CA ALA A 99 -2.28 -4.74 -8.27
C ALA A 99 -2.24 -3.26 -7.84
N ALA A 100 -1.14 -2.84 -7.20
CA ALA A 100 -0.93 -1.45 -6.79
C ALA A 100 -0.91 -0.49 -7.97
N ARG A 101 -0.20 -0.85 -9.05
CA ARG A 101 -0.16 -0.08 -10.29
C ARG A 101 -1.55 0.14 -10.88
N SER A 102 -2.39 -0.89 -10.84
CA SER A 102 -3.75 -0.85 -11.36
C SER A 102 -4.70 -0.03 -10.47
N ALA A 103 -4.56 -0.14 -9.15
CA ALA A 103 -5.47 0.48 -8.18
C ALA A 103 -5.13 1.94 -7.85
N LEU A 104 -3.84 2.30 -7.80
CA LEU A 104 -3.35 3.62 -7.38
C LEU A 104 -3.03 4.52 -8.59
N GLY A 105 -2.85 3.92 -9.78
CA GLY A 105 -2.30 4.60 -10.95
C GLY A 105 -0.84 5.04 -10.73
N VAL A 106 -0.26 5.72 -11.72
CA VAL A 106 1.12 6.26 -11.65
C VAL A 106 1.16 7.60 -10.88
N ARG A 107 0.34 7.76 -9.84
CA ARG A 107 0.27 9.05 -9.13
C ARG A 107 1.31 9.09 -8.02
N ASP A 108 2.42 9.79 -8.29
CA ASP A 108 3.35 10.28 -7.29
C ASP A 108 2.66 11.32 -6.38
N ALA A 109 1.80 10.83 -5.47
CA ALA A 109 1.31 11.68 -4.38
C ALA A 109 2.37 11.68 -3.28
N ALA A 110 2.65 12.85 -2.72
CA ALA A 110 3.55 13.00 -1.58
C ALA A 110 3.16 12.03 -0.45
N GLY A 111 4.10 11.18 -0.02
CA GLY A 111 3.90 10.16 0.99
C GLY A 111 3.60 8.74 0.46
N GLN A 112 3.56 8.54 -0.86
CA GLN A 112 3.54 7.21 -1.46
C GLN A 112 4.94 6.55 -1.45
N PRO A 113 5.02 5.19 -1.44
CA PRO A 113 6.27 4.48 -1.61
C PRO A 113 6.92 4.83 -2.96
N ASP A 114 8.25 4.87 -3.02
CA ASP A 114 8.97 4.97 -4.30
C ASP A 114 8.75 3.67 -5.09
N TRP A 115 7.75 3.69 -5.96
CA TRP A 115 7.34 2.53 -6.76
C TRP A 115 8.44 2.04 -7.67
N ALA A 116 9.24 2.95 -8.24
CA ALA A 116 10.35 2.60 -9.12
C ALA A 116 11.44 1.89 -8.33
N ALA A 117 11.78 2.37 -7.14
CA ALA A 117 12.74 1.70 -6.26
C ALA A 117 12.25 0.31 -5.80
N LEU A 118 10.96 0.16 -5.50
CA LEU A 118 10.38 -1.15 -5.16
C LEU A 118 10.41 -2.13 -6.34
N GLU A 119 10.09 -1.66 -7.55
CA GLU A 119 10.15 -2.49 -8.75
C GLU A 119 11.60 -2.90 -9.06
N GLN A 120 12.55 -1.97 -8.93
CA GLN A 120 13.97 -2.26 -9.09
C GLN A 120 14.49 -3.26 -8.05
N SER A 121 14.04 -3.17 -6.79
CA SER A 121 14.47 -4.11 -5.74
C SER A 121 13.97 -5.53 -5.98
N VAL A 122 12.72 -5.68 -6.46
CA VAL A 122 12.16 -6.98 -6.86
C VAL A 122 12.93 -7.56 -8.06
N LEU A 123 13.23 -6.74 -9.07
CA LEU A 123 14.01 -7.17 -10.23
C LEU A 123 15.43 -7.58 -9.85
N ARG A 124 16.09 -6.82 -8.95
CA ARG A 124 17.41 -7.15 -8.39
C ARG A 124 17.38 -8.48 -7.66
N ALA A 125 16.36 -8.72 -6.82
CA ALA A 125 16.22 -9.98 -6.10
C ALA A 125 15.99 -11.18 -7.03
N ALA A 126 15.13 -11.03 -8.04
CA ALA A 126 14.89 -12.07 -9.05
C ALA A 126 16.14 -12.33 -9.92
N HIS A 127 16.94 -11.30 -10.19
CA HIS A 127 18.21 -11.45 -10.89
C HIS A 127 19.25 -12.20 -10.03
N LEU A 128 19.38 -11.82 -8.76
CA LEU A 128 20.24 -12.49 -7.79
C LEU A 128 19.87 -13.97 -7.60
N ALA A 129 18.57 -14.29 -7.53
CA ALA A 129 18.09 -15.67 -7.44
C ALA A 129 18.53 -16.51 -8.66
N ARG A 130 18.34 -15.99 -9.88
CA ARG A 130 18.80 -16.66 -11.12
C ARG A 130 20.32 -16.84 -11.15
N LEU A 131 21.08 -15.86 -10.68
CA LEU A 131 22.54 -15.96 -10.59
C LEU A 131 22.96 -17.06 -9.60
N ARG A 132 22.31 -17.12 -8.43
CA ARG A 132 22.54 -18.19 -7.43
C ARG A 132 22.18 -19.57 -7.94
N GLU A 133 21.09 -19.70 -8.69
CA GLU A 133 20.71 -20.95 -9.35
C GLU A 133 21.78 -21.39 -10.37
N ALA A 134 22.30 -20.46 -11.18
CA ALA A 134 23.39 -20.75 -12.11
C ALA A 134 24.67 -21.20 -11.39
N ILE A 135 25.03 -20.53 -10.28
CA ILE A 135 26.16 -20.91 -9.42
C ILE A 135 25.96 -22.31 -8.82
N ALA A 136 24.76 -22.61 -8.33
CA ALA A 136 24.43 -23.90 -7.74
C ALA A 136 24.47 -25.03 -8.78
N ALA A 137 24.03 -24.75 -10.03
CA ALA A 137 24.11 -25.68 -11.14
C ALA A 137 25.55 -25.90 -11.67
N GLY A 138 26.50 -25.03 -11.30
CA GLY A 138 27.89 -25.09 -11.78
C GLY A 138 28.03 -24.78 -13.27
N ASP A 139 27.03 -24.14 -13.89
CA ASP A 139 27.04 -23.80 -15.32
C ASP A 139 27.76 -22.46 -15.51
N GLU A 140 29.08 -22.52 -15.74
CA GLU A 140 29.93 -21.33 -15.87
C GLU A 140 29.46 -20.37 -16.98
N ALA A 141 28.93 -20.90 -18.09
CA ALA A 141 28.42 -20.08 -19.18
C ALA A 141 27.16 -19.31 -18.76
N ARG A 142 26.24 -19.96 -18.03
CA ARG A 142 25.07 -19.27 -17.46
C ARG A 142 25.45 -18.29 -16.38
N VAL A 143 26.44 -18.60 -15.54
CA VAL A 143 26.95 -17.68 -14.52
C VAL A 143 27.51 -16.41 -15.19
N ALA A 144 28.35 -16.55 -16.21
CA ALA A 144 28.89 -15.41 -16.95
C ALA A 144 27.79 -14.58 -17.62
N ALA A 145 26.86 -15.24 -18.33
CA ALA A 145 25.75 -14.56 -19.01
C ALA A 145 24.77 -13.86 -18.06
N ALA A 146 24.62 -14.36 -16.83
CA ALA A 146 23.79 -13.73 -15.80
C ALA A 146 24.53 -12.62 -15.03
N ALA A 147 25.86 -12.59 -15.04
CA ALA A 147 26.67 -11.64 -14.28
C ALA A 147 27.17 -10.45 -15.11
N ASP A 148 27.14 -10.52 -16.45
CA ASP A 148 27.58 -9.43 -17.32
C ASP A 148 26.70 -9.32 -18.58
N PRO A 149 25.95 -8.22 -18.77
CA PRO A 149 25.85 -7.06 -17.87
C PRO A 149 25.08 -7.38 -16.58
N ASP A 150 25.34 -6.63 -15.49
CA ASP A 150 24.58 -6.65 -14.23
C ASP A 150 23.64 -5.43 -14.15
N PRO A 151 22.53 -5.42 -14.92
CA PRO A 151 21.66 -4.24 -15.06
C PRO A 151 20.93 -3.86 -13.76
N TYR A 152 20.91 -4.77 -12.77
CA TYR A 152 20.21 -4.56 -11.51
C TYR A 152 21.15 -4.42 -10.32
N GLU A 153 22.46 -4.42 -10.52
CA GLU A 153 23.47 -4.38 -9.44
C GLU A 153 23.25 -5.50 -8.40
N ALA A 154 23.04 -6.73 -8.86
CA ALA A 154 22.86 -7.89 -8.01
C ALA A 154 24.19 -8.44 -7.48
N ARG A 155 25.31 -8.25 -8.19
CA ARG A 155 26.62 -8.81 -7.81
C ARG A 155 27.14 -8.36 -6.44
N PRO A 156 26.96 -7.10 -5.99
CA PRO A 156 27.37 -6.68 -4.65
C PRO A 156 26.61 -7.40 -3.51
N LEU A 157 25.51 -8.10 -3.79
CA LEU A 157 24.73 -8.85 -2.82
C LEU A 157 25.15 -10.33 -2.69
N LEU A 158 26.15 -10.74 -3.47
CA LEU A 158 26.71 -12.08 -3.38
C LEU A 158 27.53 -12.25 -2.11
N THR A 159 27.55 -13.47 -1.58
CA THR A 159 28.53 -13.82 -0.55
C THR A 159 29.94 -13.83 -1.16
N PRO A 160 31.00 -13.72 -0.35
CA PRO A 160 32.38 -13.78 -0.86
C PRO A 160 32.67 -15.03 -1.71
N ASP A 161 32.12 -16.18 -1.31
CA ASP A 161 32.28 -17.45 -2.05
C ASP A 161 31.54 -17.44 -3.39
N GLU A 162 30.32 -16.88 -3.42
CA GLU A 162 29.54 -16.70 -4.65
C GLU A 162 30.26 -15.75 -5.60
N GLU A 163 30.83 -14.67 -5.09
CA GLU A 163 31.57 -13.68 -5.87
C GLU A 163 32.83 -14.28 -6.51
N GLU A 164 33.58 -15.12 -5.79
CA GLU A 164 34.74 -15.83 -6.33
C GLU A 164 34.35 -16.71 -7.53
N ARG A 165 33.25 -17.47 -7.40
CA ARG A 165 32.76 -18.33 -8.48
C ARG A 165 32.35 -17.52 -9.70
N VAL A 166 31.66 -16.40 -9.50
CA VAL A 166 31.28 -15.49 -10.59
C VAL A 166 32.52 -14.91 -11.27
N ARG A 167 33.52 -14.48 -10.50
CA ARG A 167 34.78 -13.93 -11.03
C ARG A 167 35.53 -14.95 -11.88
N ALA A 168 35.60 -16.20 -11.41
CA ALA A 168 36.22 -17.29 -12.14
C ALA A 168 35.50 -17.59 -13.46
N ALA A 169 34.15 -17.61 -13.46
CA ALA A 169 33.35 -17.81 -14.67
C ALA A 169 33.56 -16.67 -15.69
N LEU A 170 33.57 -15.40 -15.25
CA LEU A 170 33.83 -14.23 -16.10
C LEU A 170 35.27 -14.16 -16.65
N ALA A 171 36.23 -14.78 -15.96
CA ALA A 171 37.61 -14.87 -16.44
C ALA A 171 37.78 -15.92 -17.53
N ARG A 172 36.97 -16.99 -17.53
CA ARG A 172 37.02 -18.08 -18.51
C ARG A 172 36.14 -17.87 -19.73
N GLY A 173 35.09 -17.05 -19.61
CA GLY A 173 34.19 -16.69 -20.71
C GLY A 173 34.71 -15.57 -21.62
N ARG A 174 35.87 -14.98 -21.31
CA ARG A 174 36.59 -13.99 -22.13
C ARG A 174 37.68 -14.66 -22.94
#